data_AF-A0A640W2P7-F1
#
_entry.id   AF-A0A640W2P7-F1
#
_cell.length_a   1.000
_cell.length_b   1.000
_cell.length_c   1.000
_cell.angle_alpha   90.00
_cell.angle_beta   90.00
_cell.angle_gamma   90.00
#
_symmetry.space_group_name_H-M   'P 1'
#
loop_
_entity.id
_entity.type
_entity.pdbx_description
1 polymer ?
#
loop_
_entity_poly.entity_id
_entity_poly.type
_entity_poly.pdbx_seq_one_letter_code
_entity_poly.pdbx_strand_id
1 'polypeptide(L)'
;MMKKIYSVCILALITSMILMPNFLMAGDIEENLSKEEKMAFVFEQVKKIKKDGIKQGEINELIQILQERFGEGNVYVNTMCKVLGIGGGILFPPFIPLSPLVIATPIVLLDTDGLNGHWFHGVNVAIFIAFIGLPTYIAPLPLFIIVGFAGIAIGISFK
;
A
#
# COMPACT_ATOMS: atom_id res chain seq x y z
N MET A 1 -38.42 -17.23 -7.76
CA MET A 1 -37.16 -17.32 -7.00
C MET A 1 -36.20 -16.16 -7.25
N MET A 2 -36.06 -15.64 -8.48
CA MET A 2 -35.16 -14.51 -8.81
C MET A 2 -35.47 -13.17 -8.10
N LYS A 3 -36.75 -12.83 -7.82
CA LYS A 3 -37.10 -11.55 -7.18
C LYS A 3 -36.58 -11.39 -5.74
N LYS A 4 -36.37 -12.48 -5.00
CA LYS A 4 -35.85 -12.42 -3.62
C LYS A 4 -34.34 -12.13 -3.57
N ILE A 5 -33.58 -12.50 -4.60
CA ILE A 5 -32.12 -12.34 -4.63
C ILE A 5 -31.75 -10.87 -4.86
N TYR A 6 -32.44 -10.18 -5.78
CA TYR A 6 -32.24 -8.74 -6.01
C TYR A 6 -32.56 -7.89 -4.76
N SER A 7 -33.56 -8.30 -3.97
CA SER A 7 -33.93 -7.59 -2.75
C SER A 7 -32.86 -7.67 -1.65
N VAL A 8 -32.07 -8.75 -1.60
CA VAL A 8 -30.98 -8.92 -0.61
C VAL A 8 -29.73 -8.14 -1.03
N CYS A 9 -29.42 -8.12 -2.33
CA CYS A 9 -28.29 -7.35 -2.86
C CYS A 9 -28.47 -5.83 -2.70
N ILE A 10 -29.70 -5.32 -2.90
CA ILE A 10 -30.00 -3.89 -2.73
C ILE A 10 -29.96 -3.51 -1.24
N LEU A 11 -30.41 -4.39 -0.34
CA LEU A 11 -30.36 -4.13 1.10
C LEU A 11 -28.91 -4.09 1.63
N ALA A 12 -28.02 -4.96 1.12
CA ALA A 12 -26.59 -4.96 1.47
C ALA A 12 -25.87 -3.67 1.02
N LEU A 13 -26.20 -3.16 -0.18
CA LEU A 13 -25.68 -1.89 -0.70
C LEU A 13 -26.15 -0.67 0.09
N ILE A 14 -27.38 -0.69 0.61
CA ILE A 14 -27.90 0.39 1.46
C ILE A 14 -27.24 0.34 2.85
N THR A 15 -27.01 -0.86 3.41
CA THR A 15 -26.30 -0.97 4.70
C THR A 15 -24.83 -0.56 4.62
N SER A 16 -24.15 -0.72 3.47
CA SER A 16 -22.78 -0.21 3.31
C SER A 16 -22.73 1.32 3.18
N MET A 17 -23.79 1.97 2.70
CA MET A 17 -23.87 3.43 2.62
C MET A 17 -24.26 4.09 3.95
N ILE A 18 -24.97 3.39 4.84
CA ILE A 18 -25.42 3.95 6.13
C ILE A 18 -24.39 3.74 7.26
N LEU A 19 -23.47 2.77 7.15
CA LEU A 19 -22.41 2.59 8.17
C LEU A 19 -21.20 3.52 8.03
N MET A 20 -21.15 4.38 7.01
CA MET A 20 -20.00 5.23 6.70
C MET A 20 -20.00 6.70 7.18
N PRO A 21 -20.86 7.22 8.08
CA PRO A 21 -20.65 8.56 8.64
C PRO A 21 -20.07 8.61 10.07
N ASN A 22 -19.98 7.50 10.82
CA ASN A 22 -19.66 7.58 12.26
C ASN A 22 -18.18 7.35 12.64
N PHE A 23 -17.26 7.21 11.68
CA PHE A 23 -15.83 7.06 11.98
C PHE A 23 -15.01 8.37 11.81
N LEU A 24 -15.65 9.51 11.56
CA LEU A 24 -14.99 10.81 11.37
C LEU A 24 -15.09 11.74 12.60
N MET A 25 -14.96 11.19 13.81
CA MET A 25 -14.72 12.03 15.00
C MET A 25 -13.85 11.30 16.01
N ALA A 26 -12.54 11.41 15.84
CA ALA A 26 -11.55 11.56 16.91
C ALA A 26 -10.16 11.65 16.30
N GLY A 27 -9.35 12.59 16.78
CA GLY A 27 -7.91 12.59 16.55
C GLY A 27 -7.39 13.92 16.04
N ASP A 28 -7.17 14.81 16.99
CA ASP A 28 -5.99 15.65 17.19
C ASP A 28 -5.41 16.46 16.02
N ILE A 29 -4.87 17.61 16.39
CA ILE A 29 -4.23 18.60 15.53
C ILE A 29 -2.94 17.99 14.94
N GLU A 30 -3.06 17.13 13.94
CA GLU A 30 -1.98 16.73 13.05
C GLU A 30 -1.85 17.78 11.94
N GLU A 31 -0.62 18.14 11.56
CA GLU A 31 -0.34 18.92 10.34
C GLU A 31 -1.13 18.32 9.17
N ASN A 32 -2.23 18.97 8.77
CA ASN A 32 -3.10 18.51 7.68
C ASN A 32 -2.40 18.77 6.33
N LEU A 33 -1.33 18.01 6.08
CA LEU A 33 -0.72 17.92 4.77
C LEU A 33 -1.69 17.22 3.84
N SER A 34 -1.79 17.76 2.62
CA SER A 34 -2.60 17.15 1.59
C SER A 34 -2.06 15.75 1.25
N LYS A 35 -2.91 14.89 0.70
CA LYS A 35 -2.48 13.55 0.28
C LYS A 35 -1.34 13.61 -0.75
N GLU A 36 -1.34 14.64 -1.60
CA GLU A 36 -0.25 14.88 -2.55
C GLU A 36 1.08 15.18 -1.84
N GLU A 37 1.08 15.99 -0.79
CA GLU A 37 2.28 16.30 0.00
C GLU A 37 2.81 15.06 0.73
N LYS A 38 1.91 14.26 1.32
CA LYS A 38 2.26 12.98 1.95
C LYS A 38 2.90 12.02 0.95
N MET A 39 2.36 11.90 -0.27
CA MET A 39 2.95 11.10 -1.34
C MET A 39 4.31 11.64 -1.80
N ALA A 40 4.42 12.96 -2.01
CA ALA A 40 5.66 13.59 -2.46
C ALA A 40 6.80 13.35 -1.46
N PHE A 41 6.51 13.44 -0.16
CA PHE A 41 7.44 13.11 0.91
C PHE A 41 7.94 11.66 0.81
N VAL A 42 7.04 10.69 0.66
CA VAL A 42 7.42 9.27 0.52
C VAL A 42 8.33 9.08 -0.69
N PHE A 43 7.98 9.66 -1.84
CA PHE A 43 8.83 9.56 -3.04
C PHE A 43 10.20 10.21 -2.87
N GLU A 44 10.29 11.31 -2.13
CA GLU A 44 11.57 11.95 -1.83
C GLU A 44 12.46 11.04 -0.97
N GLN A 45 11.91 10.44 0.09
CA GLN A 45 12.68 9.53 0.95
C GLN A 45 13.13 8.28 0.17
N VAL A 46 12.24 7.69 -0.63
CA VAL A 46 12.57 6.53 -1.46
C VAL A 46 13.57 6.86 -2.58
N LYS A 47 13.70 8.11 -3.02
CA LYS A 47 14.76 8.49 -3.97
C LYS A 47 16.16 8.50 -3.34
N LYS A 48 16.26 8.74 -2.03
CA LYS A 48 17.56 8.82 -1.32
C LYS A 48 18.27 7.47 -1.25
N ILE A 49 17.53 6.35 -1.20
CA ILE A 49 18.09 4.99 -1.09
C ILE A 49 18.67 4.43 -2.41
N LYS A 50 18.68 5.21 -3.50
CA LYS A 50 18.80 4.66 -4.87
C LYS A 50 20.21 4.70 -5.49
N LYS A 51 21.23 5.25 -4.80
CA LYS A 51 22.49 5.63 -5.47
C LYS A 51 23.53 4.53 -5.63
N ASP A 52 23.64 3.57 -4.69
CA ASP A 52 24.73 2.57 -4.69
C ASP A 52 24.29 1.14 -4.28
N GLY A 53 23.03 0.78 -4.57
CA GLY A 53 22.41 -0.44 -4.08
C GLY A 53 21.79 -0.23 -2.70
N ILE A 54 20.60 -0.79 -2.48
CA ILE A 54 19.80 -0.53 -1.28
C ILE A 54 20.40 -1.32 -0.11
N LYS A 55 20.99 -0.63 0.87
CA LYS A 55 21.57 -1.25 2.07
C LYS A 55 20.54 -1.37 3.19
N GLN A 56 20.69 -2.37 4.05
CA GLN A 56 19.78 -2.58 5.18
C GLN A 56 19.68 -1.35 6.10
N GLY A 57 20.79 -0.64 6.33
CA GLY A 57 20.80 0.57 7.16
C GLY A 57 19.90 1.68 6.59
N GLU A 58 19.93 1.89 5.26
CA GLU A 58 19.09 2.89 4.58
C GLU A 58 17.61 2.52 4.62
N ILE A 59 17.29 1.22 4.61
CA ILE A 59 15.91 0.74 4.73
C ILE A 59 15.40 0.96 6.15
N ASN A 60 16.20 0.66 7.16
CA ASN A 60 15.82 0.88 8.56
C ASN A 60 15.60 2.38 8.83
N GLU A 61 16.47 3.24 8.31
CA GLU A 61 16.32 4.71 8.38
C GLU A 61 15.05 5.18 7.66
N LEU A 62 14.78 4.66 6.46
CA LEU A 62 13.54 4.94 5.73
C LEU A 62 12.31 4.55 6.57
N ILE A 63 12.26 3.34 7.11
CA ILE A 63 11.14 2.86 7.93
C ILE A 63 10.95 3.78 9.14
N GLN A 64 12.04 4.12 9.84
CA GLN A 64 11.98 5.02 10.99
C GLN A 64 11.42 6.39 10.60
N ILE A 65 11.93 7.02 9.54
CA ILE A 65 11.43 8.33 9.06
C ILE A 65 9.95 8.25 8.70
N LEU A 66 9.51 7.17 8.07
CA LEU A 66 8.10 6.96 7.72
C LEU A 66 7.24 6.79 8.98
N GLN A 67 7.71 6.04 9.98
CA GLN A 67 7.01 5.83 11.25
C GLN A 67 6.94 7.11 12.07
N GLU A 68 8.02 7.90 12.11
CA GLU A 68 8.03 9.23 12.75
C GLU A 68 7.06 10.19 12.08
N ARG A 69 6.94 10.13 10.73
CA ARG A 69 6.07 11.04 9.97
C ARG A 69 4.60 10.63 9.98
N PHE A 70 4.30 9.35 9.87
CA PHE A 70 2.93 8.84 9.70
C PHE A 70 2.38 8.12 10.93
N GLY A 71 3.22 7.81 11.91
CA GLY A 71 2.89 7.00 13.08
C GLY A 71 3.14 5.51 12.84
N GLU A 72 3.65 4.82 13.86
CA GLU A 72 3.97 3.38 13.78
C GLU A 72 2.78 2.52 13.36
N GLY A 73 1.57 2.84 13.84
CA GLY A 73 0.34 2.12 13.49
C GLY A 73 -0.15 2.31 12.05
N ASN A 74 0.48 3.19 11.28
CA ASN A 74 0.14 3.48 9.89
C ASN A 74 1.20 2.97 8.89
N VAL A 75 2.31 2.43 9.39
CA VAL A 75 3.41 1.90 8.57
C VAL A 75 3.56 0.42 8.87
N TYR A 76 3.15 -0.39 7.90
CA TYR A 76 3.18 -1.85 7.95
C TYR A 76 4.45 -2.34 7.28
N VAL A 77 5.21 -3.20 7.94
CA VAL A 77 6.45 -3.75 7.39
C VAL A 77 6.41 -5.27 7.46
N ASN A 78 6.81 -5.91 6.37
CA ASN A 78 7.08 -7.34 6.35
C ASN A 78 8.41 -7.61 5.64
N THR A 79 9.10 -8.67 6.03
CA THR A 79 10.40 -9.04 5.49
C THR A 79 10.38 -10.48 5.00
N MET A 80 11.16 -10.75 3.94
CA MET A 80 11.23 -12.05 3.25
C MET A 80 9.84 -12.65 3.02
N CYS A 81 8.96 -11.85 2.41
CA CYS A 81 7.53 -12.10 2.39
C CYS A 81 7.02 -12.40 0.98
N LYS A 82 5.98 -13.24 0.90
CA LYS A 82 5.09 -13.29 -0.26
C LYS A 82 4.25 -12.03 -0.27
N VAL A 83 3.98 -11.50 -1.45
CA VAL A 83 3.14 -10.33 -1.64
C VAL A 83 2.07 -10.61 -2.70
N LEU A 84 0.84 -10.23 -2.37
CA LEU A 84 -0.28 -10.10 -3.29
C LEU A 84 -0.86 -8.69 -3.13
N GLY A 85 -0.69 -7.86 -4.14
CA GLY A 85 -1.20 -6.50 -4.19
C GLY A 85 -2.24 -6.34 -5.28
N ILE A 86 -3.39 -5.75 -4.97
CA ILE A 86 -4.37 -5.29 -5.96
C ILE A 86 -4.59 -3.82 -5.72
N GLY A 87 -4.43 -2.99 -6.74
CA GLY A 87 -4.60 -1.56 -6.56
C GLY A 87 -5.03 -0.85 -7.83
N GLY A 88 -5.26 0.45 -7.66
CA GLY A 88 -5.55 1.36 -8.75
C GLY A 88 -4.64 2.58 -8.70
N GLY A 89 -4.37 3.15 -9.87
CA GLY A 89 -3.55 4.34 -10.04
C GLY A 89 -2.24 4.07 -10.76
N ILE A 90 -1.13 4.32 -10.08
CA ILE A 90 0.23 4.30 -10.63
C ILE A 90 1.01 3.14 -10.02
N LEU A 91 1.66 2.38 -10.91
CA LEU A 91 2.62 1.36 -10.57
C LEU A 91 3.97 1.79 -11.16
N PHE A 92 4.93 2.12 -10.31
CA PHE A 92 6.25 2.55 -10.74
C PHE A 92 7.15 1.35 -11.07
N PRO A 93 7.84 1.38 -12.22
CA PRO A 93 8.75 0.34 -12.68
C PRO A 93 9.94 0.09 -11.73
N PRO A 94 10.59 -1.08 -11.87
CA PRO A 94 10.55 -1.93 -13.06
C PRO A 94 9.49 -3.03 -13.06
N PHE A 95 8.84 -3.22 -14.23
CA PHE A 95 7.88 -4.30 -14.51
C PHE A 95 8.57 -5.56 -15.02
N ILE A 96 9.72 -5.85 -14.45
CA ILE A 96 10.52 -7.03 -14.79
C ILE A 96 10.46 -8.00 -13.62
N PRO A 97 10.73 -9.30 -13.85
CA PRO A 97 10.69 -10.31 -12.80
C PRO A 97 11.62 -10.07 -11.62
N LEU A 98 12.63 -9.21 -11.77
CA LEU A 98 13.64 -8.88 -10.76
C LEU A 98 13.80 -7.37 -10.65
N SER A 99 13.21 -6.78 -9.61
CA SER A 99 13.14 -5.34 -9.43
C SER A 99 13.73 -4.93 -8.10
N PRO A 100 14.80 -4.11 -8.06
CA PRO A 100 15.35 -3.59 -6.81
C PRO A 100 14.32 -2.83 -5.98
N LEU A 101 13.37 -2.17 -6.64
CA LEU A 101 12.35 -1.34 -6.02
C LEU A 101 11.08 -1.32 -6.90
N VAL A 102 9.91 -1.56 -6.33
CA VAL A 102 8.60 -1.36 -6.95
C VAL A 102 7.76 -0.48 -6.02
N ILE A 103 7.03 0.49 -6.58
CA ILE A 103 6.14 1.36 -5.79
C ILE A 103 4.75 1.35 -6.41
N ALA A 104 3.70 1.16 -5.60
CA ALA A 104 2.31 1.15 -6.03
C ALA A 104 1.48 2.15 -5.21
N THR A 105 0.64 2.94 -5.87
CA THR A 105 -0.09 4.09 -5.28
C THR A 105 -1.31 4.46 -6.15
N PRO A 106 -2.30 5.23 -5.67
CA PRO A 106 -2.55 5.71 -4.30
C PRO A 106 -3.52 4.84 -3.49
N ILE A 107 -4.02 3.74 -4.07
CA ILE A 107 -4.95 2.83 -3.41
C ILE A 107 -4.47 1.41 -3.70
N VAL A 108 -4.01 0.71 -2.67
CA VAL A 108 -3.50 -0.65 -2.76
C VAL A 108 -4.10 -1.49 -1.63
N LEU A 109 -4.72 -2.60 -1.98
CA LEU A 109 -5.03 -3.67 -1.06
C LEU A 109 -3.85 -4.65 -1.08
N LEU A 110 -3.17 -4.75 0.05
CA LEU A 110 -1.91 -5.49 0.15
C LEU A 110 -2.04 -6.62 1.17
N ASP A 111 -1.81 -7.83 0.68
CA ASP A 111 -1.70 -9.07 1.43
C ASP A 111 -0.23 -9.48 1.45
N THR A 112 0.30 -9.74 2.64
CA THR A 112 1.67 -10.23 2.81
C THR A 112 1.74 -11.37 3.81
N ASP A 113 2.64 -12.31 3.55
CA ASP A 113 2.95 -13.43 4.44
C ASP A 113 4.46 -13.64 4.49
N GLY A 114 5.09 -13.40 5.65
CA GLY A 114 6.54 -13.35 5.82
C GLY A 114 7.00 -13.48 7.26
N LEU A 115 8.23 -13.07 7.54
CA LEU A 115 8.86 -13.25 8.87
C LEU A 115 8.18 -12.45 9.98
N ASN A 116 7.47 -11.37 9.63
CA ASN A 116 6.72 -10.54 10.57
C ASN A 116 5.25 -11.01 10.73
N GLY A 117 4.92 -12.21 10.24
CA GLY A 117 3.56 -12.75 10.23
C GLY A 117 2.78 -12.38 8.96
N HIS A 118 1.51 -12.75 8.95
CA HIS A 118 0.58 -12.41 7.88
C HIS A 118 -0.22 -11.16 8.23
N TRP A 119 -0.37 -10.26 7.25
CA TRP A 119 -1.29 -9.13 7.37
C TRP A 119 -1.90 -8.74 6.04
N PHE A 120 -3.08 -8.14 6.13
CA PHE A 120 -3.90 -7.72 5.01
C PHE A 120 -4.48 -6.32 5.25
N HIS A 121 -3.98 -5.32 4.53
CA HIS A 121 -4.34 -3.92 4.77
C HIS A 121 -4.56 -3.13 3.48
N GLY A 122 -5.48 -2.17 3.56
CA GLY A 122 -5.60 -1.10 2.57
C GLY A 122 -4.59 -0.01 2.87
N VAL A 123 -3.68 0.25 1.93
CA VAL A 123 -2.61 1.23 2.05
C VAL A 123 -2.65 2.23 0.89
N ASN A 124 -2.13 3.42 1.12
CA ASN A 124 -2.01 4.44 0.10
C ASN A 124 -0.77 4.26 -0.75
N VAL A 125 0.33 3.84 -0.13
CA VAL A 125 1.58 3.55 -0.83
C VAL A 125 2.08 2.18 -0.41
N ALA A 126 2.40 1.34 -1.38
CA ALA A 126 3.12 0.09 -1.17
C ALA A 126 4.50 0.19 -1.82
N ILE A 127 5.54 -0.17 -1.08
CA ILE A 127 6.94 -0.17 -1.52
C ILE A 127 7.46 -1.59 -1.35
N PHE A 128 8.03 -2.15 -2.41
CA PHE A 128 8.67 -3.46 -2.39
C PHE A 128 10.14 -3.30 -2.74
N ILE A 129 11.02 -3.81 -1.89
CA ILE A 129 12.47 -3.76 -2.05
C ILE A 129 13.00 -5.18 -2.27
N ALA A 130 13.92 -5.33 -3.23
CA ALA A 130 14.40 -6.62 -3.72
C ALA A 130 13.22 -7.53 -4.11
N PHE A 131 12.37 -7.02 -4.98
CA PHE A 131 11.14 -7.66 -5.43
C PHE A 131 11.42 -8.65 -6.57
N ILE A 132 10.81 -9.83 -6.48
CA ILE A 132 10.83 -10.88 -7.49
C ILE A 132 9.39 -11.28 -7.79
N GLY A 133 8.88 -10.99 -8.99
CA GLY A 133 7.49 -11.33 -9.31
C GLY A 133 6.93 -10.67 -10.56
N LEU A 134 5.60 -10.68 -10.67
CA LEU A 134 4.87 -10.21 -11.84
C LEU A 134 3.96 -9.03 -11.45
N PRO A 135 4.45 -7.79 -11.60
CA PRO A 135 3.63 -6.60 -11.50
C PRO A 135 2.95 -6.39 -12.87
N THR A 136 1.62 -6.51 -12.92
CA THR A 136 0.82 -6.42 -14.14
C THR A 136 -0.09 -5.20 -14.08
N TYR A 137 -0.04 -4.35 -15.10
CA TYR A 137 -0.92 -3.20 -15.27
C TYR A 137 -1.97 -3.48 -16.35
N ILE A 138 -3.24 -3.15 -16.09
CA ILE A 138 -4.39 -3.56 -16.92
C ILE A 138 -5.03 -2.34 -17.60
N ALA A 139 -4.46 -1.86 -18.70
CA ALA A 139 -5.04 -0.76 -19.48
C ALA A 139 -6.35 -1.14 -20.21
N PRO A 140 -7.33 -0.22 -20.41
CA PRO A 140 -7.28 1.22 -20.15
C PRO A 140 -7.68 1.62 -18.72
N LEU A 141 -8.16 0.67 -17.89
CA LEU A 141 -8.46 0.96 -16.49
C LEU A 141 -7.14 1.17 -15.74
N PRO A 142 -7.03 2.13 -14.81
CA PRO A 142 -5.80 2.30 -14.04
C PRO A 142 -5.75 1.27 -12.92
N LEU A 143 -5.78 -0.02 -13.24
CA LEU A 143 -5.74 -1.14 -12.30
C LEU A 143 -4.43 -1.91 -12.45
N PHE A 144 -3.95 -2.44 -11.34
CA PHE A 144 -2.78 -3.31 -11.33
C PHE A 144 -2.91 -4.46 -10.33
N ILE A 145 -2.20 -5.53 -10.63
CA ILE A 145 -2.04 -6.72 -9.78
C ILE A 145 -0.54 -6.96 -9.62
N ILE A 146 -0.11 -7.25 -8.40
CA ILE A 146 1.28 -7.55 -8.06
C ILE A 146 1.27 -8.89 -7.35
N VAL A 147 2.01 -9.86 -7.88
CA VAL A 147 2.21 -11.15 -7.21
C VAL A 147 3.69 -11.46 -7.22
N GLY A 148 4.25 -11.82 -6.07
CA GLY A 148 5.66 -12.16 -5.99
C GLY A 148 6.18 -12.37 -4.58
N PHE A 149 7.49 -12.20 -4.45
CA PHE A 149 8.22 -12.20 -3.19
C PHE A 149 8.98 -10.88 -3.07
N ALA A 150 9.05 -10.32 -1.87
CA ALA A 150 9.84 -9.13 -1.59
C ALA A 150 10.79 -9.43 -0.44
N GLY A 151 12.04 -8.96 -0.57
CA GLY A 151 12.95 -8.91 0.57
C GLY A 151 12.37 -8.08 1.70
N ILE A 152 11.76 -6.93 1.35
CA ILE A 152 11.01 -6.07 2.28
C ILE A 152 9.78 -5.51 1.58
N ALA A 153 8.62 -5.58 2.22
CA ALA A 153 7.39 -4.92 1.84
C ALA A 153 7.02 -3.86 2.90
N ILE A 154 6.75 -2.64 2.45
CA ILE A 154 6.32 -1.51 3.29
C ILE A 154 4.98 -1.02 2.77
N GLY A 155 3.97 -1.00 3.62
CA GLY A 155 2.66 -0.40 3.35
C GLY A 155 2.46 0.84 4.20
N ILE A 156 2.00 1.94 3.60
CA ILE A 156 1.78 3.22 4.30
C ILE A 156 0.32 3.62 4.13
N SER A 157 -0.39 3.81 5.23
CA SER A 157 -1.76 4.33 5.25
C SER A 157 -1.77 5.79 5.69
N PHE A 158 -2.34 6.66 4.87
CA PHE A 158 -2.54 8.06 5.23
C PHE A 158 -3.86 8.16 5.98
N LYS A 159 -3.81 8.59 7.25
CA LYS A 159 -4.96 9.17 7.93
C LYS A 159 -5.46 10.41 7.17
#